data_AF-A0A1A8DFT2-F1
#
_entry.id   AF-A0A1A8DFT2-F1
#
_cell.length_a   1.000
_cell.length_b   1.000
_cell.length_c   1.000
_cell.angle_alpha   90.00
_cell.angle_beta   90.00
_cell.angle_gamma   90.00
#
_symmetry.space_group_name_H-M   'P 1'
#
loop_
_entity.id
_entity.type
_entity.pdbx_description
1 polymer ?
#
loop_
_entity_poly.entity_id
_entity_poly.type
_entity_poly.pdbx_seq_one_letter_code
_entity_poly.pdbx_strand_id
1 'polypeptide(L)' 'KIPPRLTLQVWDADHFSADDFLGAIELDLNRFPRGAKTAKQCSIDMIRNEQELPTISIFKQKRVKGWWPFVARDENDE' A
#
# COMPACT_ATOMS: atom_id res chain seq x y z
N LYS A 1 9.97 17.13 13.30
CA LYS A 1 9.24 17.26 12.02
C LYS A 1 8.51 15.94 11.79
N ILE A 2 7.21 15.94 11.47
CA ILE A 2 6.42 14.71 11.32
C ILE A 2 6.74 14.08 9.95
N PRO A 3 7.02 12.76 9.87
CA PRO A 3 7.26 12.10 8.59
C PRO A 3 5.96 12.11 7.76
N PRO A 4 6.03 12.46 6.47
CA PRO A 4 4.86 12.45 5.61
C PRO A 4 4.49 11.01 5.27
N ARG A 5 3.37 10.52 5.82
CA ARG A 5 2.89 9.15 5.66
C ARG A 5 1.46 9.18 5.11
N LEU A 6 1.15 8.23 4.24
CA LEU A 6 -0.22 7.99 3.74
C LEU A 6 -0.71 6.67 4.33
N THR A 7 -1.81 6.73 5.06
CA THR A 7 -2.51 5.55 5.57
C THR A 7 -3.72 5.29 4.70
N LEU A 8 -3.81 4.09 4.14
CA LEU A 8 -4.97 3.63 3.38
C LEU A 8 -5.61 2.48 4.16
N GLN A 9 -6.91 2.58 4.40
CA GLN A 9 -7.69 1.59 5.14
C GLN A 9 -8.80 1.04 4.25
N VAL A 10 -9.08 -0.24 4.41
CA VAL A 10 -10.20 -0.94 3.78
C VAL A 10 -11.14 -1.40 4.87
N TRP A 11 -12.40 -1.08 4.69
CA TRP A 11 -13.51 -1.42 5.56
C TRP A 11 -14.55 -2.13 4.71
N ASP A 12 -15.17 -3.18 5.24
CA ASP A 12 -16.35 -3.77 4.63
C ASP A 12 -17.52 -2.79 4.73
N ALA A 13 -18.30 -2.66 3.67
CA ALA A 13 -19.37 -1.68 3.58
C ALA A 13 -20.71 -2.38 3.83
N ASP A 14 -21.08 -2.48 5.10
CA ASP A 14 -22.25 -3.24 5.53
C ASP A 14 -23.54 -2.41 5.48
N HIS A 15 -24.64 -3.06 5.11
CA HIS A 15 -25.95 -2.39 5.01
C HIS A 15 -26.72 -2.34 6.34
N PHE A 16 -26.47 -3.30 7.24
CA PHE A 16 -27.29 -3.51 8.44
C PHE A 16 -26.48 -3.67 9.74
N SER A 17 -25.15 -3.68 9.65
CA SER A 17 -24.18 -3.79 10.76
C SER A 17 -23.20 -2.61 10.73
N ALA A 18 -22.32 -2.54 11.73
CA ALA A 18 -21.17 -1.64 11.69
C ALA A 18 -20.12 -2.20 10.73
N ASP A 19 -19.46 -1.31 9.98
CA ASP A 19 -18.40 -1.67 9.03
C ASP A 19 -17.24 -2.39 9.73
N ASP A 20 -16.87 -3.57 9.20
CA ASP A 20 -15.74 -4.35 9.69
C ASP A 20 -14.42 -3.83 9.09
N PHE A 21 -13.39 -3.69 9.93
CA PHE A 21 -12.06 -3.34 9.44
C PHE A 21 -11.41 -4.55 8.76
N LEU A 22 -11.11 -4.43 7.47
CA LEU A 22 -10.51 -5.49 6.68
C LEU A 22 -8.98 -5.37 6.58
N GLY A 23 -8.43 -4.17 6.73
CA GLY A 23 -6.98 -3.99 6.72
C GLY A 23 -6.52 -2.57 6.44
N ALA A 24 -5.23 -2.33 6.67
CA ALA A 24 -4.59 -1.05 6.37
C ALA A 24 -3.16 -1.23 5.89
N ILE A 25 -2.70 -0.29 5.07
CA ILE A 25 -1.27 -0.13 4.77
C ILE A 25 -0.86 1.30 5.09
N GLU A 26 0.41 1.46 5.44
CA GLU A 26 1.03 2.76 5.67
C GLU A 26 2.25 2.93 4.75
N LEU A 27 2.28 4.04 4.01
CA LEU A 27 3.29 4.32 3.00
C LEU A 27 4.05 5.59 3.33
N ASP A 28 5.39 5.52 3.35
CA ASP A 28 6.25 6.71 3.46
C ASP A 28 6.25 7.49 2.14
N LEU A 29 5.81 8.75 2.18
CA LEU A 29 5.69 9.61 0.99
C LEU A 29 7.06 10.10 0.47
N ASN A 30 8.13 10.03 1.28
CA ASN A 30 9.49 10.27 0.80
C ASN A 30 10.11 9.04 0.13
N ARG A 31 9.66 7.84 0.49
CA ARG A 31 10.13 6.54 -0.01
C ARG A 31 8.96 5.72 -0.56
N PHE A 32 8.13 6.34 -1.38
CA PHE A 32 6.94 5.72 -1.93
C PHE A 32 7.33 4.63 -2.93
N PRO A 33 6.88 3.37 -2.77
CA PRO A 33 7.27 2.28 -3.65
C PRO A 33 6.76 2.53 -5.08
N ARG A 34 7.52 2.16 -6.10
CA ARG A 34 7.01 2.16 -7.48
C ARG A 34 6.01 1.04 -7.67
N GLY A 35 4.81 1.40 -8.16
CA GLY A 35 3.80 0.42 -8.53
C GLY A 35 4.14 -0.30 -9.84
N ALA A 36 3.56 -1.48 -10.02
CA ALA A 36 3.60 -2.22 -11.27
C ALA A 36 2.86 -1.45 -12.37
N LYS A 37 3.25 -1.68 -13.63
CA LYS A 37 2.63 -1.02 -14.79
C LYS A 37 1.23 -1.57 -15.08
N THR A 38 0.98 -2.82 -14.74
CA THR A 38 -0.28 -3.53 -15.02
C THR A 38 -0.72 -4.34 -13.80
N ALA A 39 -2.02 -4.60 -13.68
CA ALA A 39 -2.58 -5.41 -12.59
C ALA A 39 -1.98 -6.84 -12.58
N LYS A 40 -1.75 -7.44 -13.75
CA LYS A 40 -1.15 -8.78 -13.87
C LYS A 40 0.28 -8.88 -13.34
N GLN A 41 1.01 -7.77 -13.32
CA GLN A 41 2.38 -7.70 -12.80
C GLN A 41 2.41 -7.29 -11.31
N CYS A 42 1.27 -6.97 -10.73
CA CYS A 42 1.16 -6.59 -9.34
C CYS A 42 1.17 -7.86 -8.48
N SER A 43 2.27 -8.13 -7.78
CA SER A 43 2.42 -9.28 -6.88
C SER A 43 2.95 -8.83 -5.53
N ILE A 44 2.64 -9.58 -4.47
CA ILE A 44 3.20 -9.37 -3.14
C ILE A 44 4.74 -9.47 -3.14
N ASP A 45 5.31 -10.28 -4.02
CA ASP A 45 6.77 -10.44 -4.14
C ASP A 45 7.49 -9.13 -4.46
N MET A 46 6.78 -8.18 -5.08
CA MET A 46 7.33 -6.86 -5.37
C MET A 46 7.77 -6.12 -4.12
N ILE A 47 7.08 -6.33 -2.99
CA ILE A 47 7.31 -5.62 -1.73
C ILE A 47 7.99 -6.47 -0.65
N ARG A 48 8.30 -7.75 -0.94
CA ARG A 48 8.94 -8.66 0.02
C ARG A 48 10.38 -8.27 0.33
N ASN A 49 11.10 -7.65 -0.61
CA ASN A 49 12.48 -7.21 -0.41
C ASN A 49 12.57 -5.68 -0.33
N GLU A 50 12.28 -5.13 0.85
CA GLU A 50 12.26 -3.67 1.09
C GLU A 50 13.59 -2.96 0.78
N GLN A 51 14.72 -3.67 0.87
CA GLN A 51 16.04 -3.08 0.62
C GLN A 51 16.29 -2.82 -0.87
N GLU A 52 15.67 -3.61 -1.76
CA GLU A 52 15.82 -3.51 -3.21
C GLU A 52 14.66 -2.79 -3.89
N LEU A 53 13.60 -2.49 -3.14
CA LEU A 53 12.40 -1.82 -3.63
C LEU A 53 12.74 -0.43 -4.22
N PRO A 54 12.53 -0.22 -5.54
CA PRO A 54 12.75 1.08 -6.13
C PRO A 54 11.69 2.07 -5.61
N THR A 55 12.13 3.04 -4.81
CA THR A 55 11.26 4.06 -4.21
C THR A 55 11.40 5.41 -4.90
N ILE A 56 10.39 6.26 -4.74
CA ILE A 56 10.36 7.64 -5.21
C ILE A 56 9.84 8.56 -4.11
N SER A 57 10.27 9.82 -4.10
CA SER A 57 9.63 10.85 -3.29
C SER A 57 8.48 11.47 -4.09
N ILE A 58 7.25 11.38 -3.60
CA ILE A 58 6.09 11.98 -4.29
C ILE A 58 6.13 13.52 -4.28
N PHE A 59 6.91 14.11 -3.38
CA PHE A 59 7.16 15.55 -3.36
C PHE A 59 8.04 16.00 -4.52
N LYS A 60 8.92 15.12 -5.03
CA LYS A 60 9.72 15.34 -6.24
C LYS A 60 8.96 14.94 -7.51
N GLN A 61 8.22 13.83 -7.44
CA GLN A 61 7.43 13.30 -8.54
C GLN A 61 5.93 13.50 -8.27
N LYS A 62 5.40 14.67 -8.65
CA LYS A 62 4.04 15.15 -8.31
C LYS A 62 2.88 14.22 -8.68
N ARG A 63 3.08 13.30 -9.63
CA ARG A 63 2.05 12.34 -10.08
C ARG A 63 2.68 10.97 -10.29
N VAL A 64 2.00 9.96 -9.78
CA VAL A 64 2.38 8.55 -9.90
C VAL A 64 1.12 7.76 -10.24
N LYS A 65 1.24 6.80 -11.16
CA LYS A 65 0.18 5.85 -11.50
C LYS A 65 0.81 4.47 -11.61
N GLY A 66 0.17 3.48 -11.03
CA GLY A 66 0.65 2.10 -11.01
C GLY A 66 -0.31 1.20 -10.24
N TRP A 67 0.12 -0.02 -10.00
CA TRP A 67 -0.58 -1.02 -9.21
C TRP A 67 0.29 -1.45 -8.04
N TRP A 68 -0.27 -1.49 -6.83
CA TRP A 68 0.43 -1.90 -5.63
C TRP A 68 -0.33 -3.06 -4.98
N PRO A 69 0.38 -4.09 -4.48
CA PRO A 69 -0.27 -5.13 -3.72
C PRO A 69 -0.82 -4.52 -2.43
N PHE A 70 -2.10 -4.72 -2.17
CA PHE A 70 -2.76 -4.35 -0.92
C PHE A 70 -3.23 -5.64 -0.27
N VAL A 71 -2.50 -6.07 0.75
CA VAL A 71 -2.75 -7.36 1.42
C VAL A 71 -2.90 -7.07 2.90
N ALA A 72 -4.06 -7.43 3.45
CA ALA A 72 -4.25 -7.46 4.89
C ALA A 72 -3.43 -8.63 5.44
N ARG A 73 -2.62 -8.39 6.48
CA ARG A 73 -2.03 -9.50 7.23
C ARG A 73 -3.14 -10.10 8.08
N ASP A 74 -3.52 -11.33 7.77
CA ASP A 74 -4.30 -12.14 8.69
C ASP A 74 -3.35 -12.58 9.82
N GLU A 75 -3.77 -12.47 11.10
CA GLU A 75 -2.92 -12.88 12.23
C GLU A 75 -2.63 -14.39 12.23
N ASN A 76 -3.31 -15.16 11.36
CA ASN A 76 -3.12 -16.60 11.17
C ASN A 76 -2.22 -17.01 9.99
N ASP A 77 -1.81 -16.07 9.13
CA ASP A 77 -0.88 -16.37 8.02
C ASP A 77 0.55 -16.08 8.47
N GLU A 78 1.22 -17.12 9.01
CA GLU A 78 2.67 -17.14 9.32
C GLU A 78 3.56 -16.93 8.07
#